data_AF-A0A3A4ZU66-F1
#
_entry.id   AF-A0A3A4ZU66-F1
#
_cell.length_a   1.000
_cell.length_b   1.000
_cell.length_c   1.000
_cell.angle_alpha   90.00
_cell.angle_beta   90.00
_cell.angle_gamma   90.00
#
_symmetry.space_group_name_H-M   'P 1'
#
loop_
_entity.id
_entity.type
_entity.pdbx_description
1 polymer ?
#
loop_
_entity_poly.entity_id
_entity_poly.type
_entity_poly.pdbx_seq_one_letter_code
_entity_poly.pdbx_strand_id
1 'polypeptide(L)'
;MSEELRRMVVQANLMSEHKKYDEAIKQYSSIIEIEPISYPAAYFNLALLLAQDKKPLSAIYNMKHYLLLVPEAPDARGAQDKIYEWEYMLK
;
A
#
# COMPACT_ATOMS: atom_id res chain seq x y z
N MET A 1 12.34 -5.48 -11.57
CA MET A 1 12.13 -6.20 -10.29
C MET A 1 12.92 -7.51 -10.32
N SER A 2 13.65 -7.85 -9.25
CA SER A 2 14.35 -9.14 -9.11
C SER A 2 13.39 -10.29 -8.82
N GLU A 3 13.82 -11.54 -9.03
CA GLU A 3 13.00 -12.72 -8.72
C GLU A 3 12.69 -12.85 -7.23
N GLU A 4 13.63 -12.44 -6.37
CA GLU A 4 13.40 -12.36 -4.93
C GLU A 4 12.29 -11.37 -4.58
N LEU A 5 12.33 -10.17 -5.14
CA LEU A 5 11.29 -9.18 -4.89
C LEU A 5 9.93 -9.60 -5.48
N ARG A 6 9.93 -10.30 -6.62
CA ARG A 6 8.71 -10.92 -7.17
C ARG A 6 8.10 -11.93 -6.20
N ARG A 7 8.93 -12.80 -5.60
CA ARG A 7 8.50 -13.75 -4.56
C ARG A 7 7.89 -13.03 -3.36
N MET A 8 8.55 -11.98 -2.87
CA MET A 8 8.05 -11.19 -1.75
C MET A 8 6.66 -10.61 -2.03
N VAL A 9 6.45 -10.07 -3.24
CA VAL A 9 5.14 -9.54 -3.66
C VAL A 9 4.05 -10.61 -3.62
N VAL A 10 4.34 -11.80 -4.17
CA VAL A 10 3.37 -12.92 -4.17
C VAL A 10 3.01 -13.32 -2.73
N GLN A 11 4.01 -13.40 -1.84
CA GLN A 11 3.78 -13.75 -0.44
C GLN A 11 2.97 -12.67 0.30
N ALA A 12 3.27 -11.39 0.09
CA ALA A 12 2.54 -10.27 0.70
C ALA A 12 1.05 -10.28 0.29
N ASN A 13 0.78 -10.51 -0.99
CA ASN A 13 -0.58 -10.62 -1.50
C ASN A 13 -1.32 -11.80 -0.85
N LEU A 14 -0.68 -12.97 -0.79
CA LEU A 14 -1.27 -14.17 -0.17
C LEU A 14 -1.56 -13.96 1.33
N MET A 15 -0.64 -13.30 2.05
CA MET A 15 -0.83 -12.94 3.47
C MET A 15 -2.04 -12.02 3.64
N SER A 16 -2.20 -11.02 2.77
CA SER A 16 -3.35 -10.11 2.77
C SER A 16 -4.67 -10.86 2.54
N GLU A 17 -4.72 -11.74 1.54
CA GLU A 17 -5.89 -12.60 1.24
C GLU A 17 -6.28 -13.50 2.43
N HIS A 18 -5.27 -14.03 3.13
CA HIS A 18 -5.47 -14.86 4.34
C HIS A 18 -5.68 -14.05 5.62
N LYS A 19 -5.88 -12.73 5.50
CA LYS A 19 -6.12 -11.81 6.62
C LYS A 19 -4.97 -11.75 7.65
N LYS A 20 -3.77 -12.14 7.25
CA LYS A 20 -2.53 -12.02 8.03
C LYS A 20 -1.98 -10.61 7.88
N TYR A 21 -2.74 -9.62 8.34
CA TYR A 21 -2.49 -8.22 8.03
C TYR A 21 -1.15 -7.73 8.57
N ASP A 22 -0.76 -8.14 9.78
CA ASP A 22 0.54 -7.75 10.36
C ASP A 22 1.74 -8.27 9.53
N GLU A 23 1.64 -9.51 9.04
CA GLU A 23 2.67 -10.10 8.18
C GLU A 23 2.71 -9.38 6.82
N ALA A 24 1.54 -9.12 6.22
CA ALA A 24 1.44 -8.41 4.94
C ALA A 24 1.98 -6.98 5.03
N ILE A 25 1.66 -6.24 6.10
CA ILE A 25 2.17 -4.89 6.36
C ILE A 25 3.70 -4.92 6.41
N LYS A 26 4.30 -5.82 7.20
CA LYS A 26 5.76 -5.96 7.29
C LYS A 26 6.38 -6.28 5.93
N GLN A 27 5.77 -7.18 5.17
CA GLN A 27 6.29 -7.61 3.88
C GLN A 27 6.23 -6.48 2.83
N TYR A 28 5.13 -5.73 2.74
CA TYR A 28 5.05 -4.58 1.84
C TYR A 28 6.00 -3.46 2.24
N SER A 29 6.18 -3.18 3.53
CA SER A 29 7.18 -2.22 4.00
C SER A 29 8.60 -2.63 3.56
N SER A 30 8.96 -3.90 3.69
CA SER A 30 10.26 -4.41 3.24
C SER A 30 10.44 -4.31 1.73
N ILE A 31 9.40 -4.59 0.93
CA ILE A 31 9.43 -4.40 -0.53
C ILE A 31 9.74 -2.95 -0.88
N ILE A 32 9.09 -2.00 -0.20
CA ILE A 32 9.27 -0.56 -0.40
C ILE A 32 10.68 -0.11 0.02
N GLU A 33 11.22 -0.64 1.11
CA GLU A 33 12.58 -0.34 1.57
C GLU A 33 13.65 -0.83 0.59
N ILE A 34 13.45 -2.00 0.00
CA ILE A 34 14.39 -2.59 -0.97
C ILE A 34 14.30 -1.88 -2.31
N GLU A 35 13.07 -1.63 -2.80
CA GLU A 35 12.86 -1.06 -4.11
C GLU A 35 11.59 -0.18 -4.15
N PRO A 36 11.74 1.13 -3.90
CA PRO A 36 10.61 2.03 -3.66
C PRO A 36 9.85 2.43 -4.93
N ILE A 37 10.33 2.09 -6.14
CA ILE A 37 9.74 2.60 -7.38
C ILE A 37 9.15 1.47 -8.23
N SER A 38 9.83 0.32 -8.33
CA SER A 38 9.47 -0.70 -9.32
C SER A 38 8.13 -1.42 -9.08
N TYR A 39 7.53 -1.29 -7.90
CA TYR A 39 6.22 -1.87 -7.59
C TYR A 39 5.31 -0.90 -6.80
N PRO A 40 4.74 0.11 -7.47
CA PRO A 40 3.89 1.12 -6.83
C PRO A 40 2.69 0.53 -6.06
N ALA A 41 2.16 -0.61 -6.52
CA ALA A 41 1.05 -1.29 -5.85
C ALA A 41 1.36 -1.75 -4.41
N ALA A 42 2.64 -1.85 -4.00
CA ALA A 42 2.98 -2.05 -2.58
C ALA A 42 2.50 -0.88 -1.71
N TYR A 43 2.66 0.37 -2.16
CA TYR A 43 2.17 1.53 -1.43
C TYR A 43 0.64 1.53 -1.33
N PHE A 44 -0.06 1.21 -2.42
CA PHE A 44 -1.53 1.11 -2.41
C PHE A 44 -2.02 0.05 -1.43
N ASN A 45 -1.48 -1.18 -1.52
CA ASN A 45 -1.88 -2.28 -0.65
C ASN A 45 -1.54 -2.01 0.82
N LEU A 46 -0.34 -1.47 1.08
CA LEU A 46 0.08 -1.06 2.42
C LEU A 46 -0.83 0.02 2.98
N ALA A 47 -1.23 1.01 2.17
CA ALA A 47 -2.15 2.05 2.60
C ALA A 47 -3.51 1.49 3.06
N LEU A 48 -4.10 0.58 2.28
CA LEU A 48 -5.36 -0.07 2.65
C LEU A 48 -5.25 -0.87 3.95
N LEU A 49 -4.16 -1.63 4.11
CA LEU A 49 -3.91 -2.41 5.32
C LEU A 49 -3.70 -1.53 6.55
N LEU A 50 -2.95 -0.42 6.40
CA LEU A 50 -2.72 0.54 7.49
C LEU A 50 -4.01 1.25 7.90
N ALA A 51 -4.89 1.58 6.95
CA ALA A 51 -6.20 2.14 7.27
C ALA A 51 -7.05 1.14 8.07
N GLN A 52 -7.02 -0.14 7.67
CA GLN A 52 -7.68 -1.22 8.40
C GLN A 52 -7.10 -1.41 9.81
N ASP A 53 -5.80 -1.22 9.97
CA ASP A 53 -5.08 -1.21 11.25
C ASP A 53 -5.24 0.11 12.04
N LYS A 54 -6.24 0.94 11.70
CA LYS A 54 -6.54 2.22 12.37
C LYS A 54 -5.36 3.19 12.40
N LYS A 55 -4.50 3.15 11.37
CA LYS A 55 -3.37 4.07 11.14
C LYS A 55 -3.63 4.97 9.92
N PRO A 56 -4.66 5.84 9.96
CA PRO A 56 -5.07 6.64 8.80
C PRO A 56 -3.98 7.60 8.30
N LEU A 57 -3.15 8.17 9.19
CA LEU A 57 -2.04 9.05 8.77
C LEU A 57 -1.02 8.30 7.90
N SER A 58 -0.62 7.10 8.31
CA SER A 58 0.29 6.25 7.54
C SER A 58 -0.36 5.74 6.25
N ALA A 59 -1.67 5.49 6.27
CA ALA A 59 -2.43 5.13 5.08
C ALA A 59 -2.43 6.25 4.04
N ILE A 60 -2.74 7.49 4.46
CA ILE A 60 -2.71 8.68 3.60
C ILE A 60 -1.32 8.89 3.00
N TYR A 61 -0.27 8.77 3.81
CA TYR A 61 1.12 8.89 3.35
C TYR A 61 1.40 7.90 2.20
N ASN A 62 1.14 6.61 2.42
CA ASN A 62 1.42 5.60 1.41
C ASN A 62 0.53 5.76 0.16
N MET A 63 -0.75 6.12 0.31
CA MET A 63 -1.62 6.34 -0.85
C MET A 63 -1.19 7.55 -1.69
N LYS A 64 -0.68 8.62 -1.06
CA LYS A 64 -0.09 9.76 -1.76
C LYS A 64 1.16 9.34 -2.54
N HIS A 65 1.99 8.45 -1.98
CA HIS A 65 3.14 7.88 -2.70
C HIS A 65 2.73 7.02 -3.90
N TYR A 66 1.67 6.22 -3.77
CA TYR A 66 1.11 5.47 -4.89
C TYR A 66 0.72 6.40 -6.05
N LEU A 67 -0.05 7.45 -5.77
CA LEU A 67 -0.49 8.43 -6.77
C LEU A 67 0.66 9.25 -7.36
N LEU A 68 1.74 9.47 -6.61
CA LEU A 68 2.94 10.12 -7.13
C LEU A 68 3.65 9.25 -8.18
N LEU A 69 3.70 7.94 -7.98
CA LEU A 69 4.37 7.01 -8.88
C LEU A 69 3.53 6.67 -10.11
N VAL A 70 2.21 6.58 -9.96
CA VAL A 70 1.28 6.20 -11.03
C VAL A 70 0.03 7.08 -11.03
N PRO A 71 0.15 8.38 -11.38
CA PRO A 71 -0.97 9.33 -11.32
C PRO A 71 -2.11 9.00 -12.29
N GLU A 72 -1.83 8.24 -13.35
CA GLU A 72 -2.80 7.83 -14.37
C GLU A 72 -3.29 6.38 -14.19
N ALA A 73 -3.04 5.76 -13.04
CA ALA A 73 -3.54 4.42 -12.77
C ALA A 73 -5.08 4.39 -12.88
N PRO A 74 -5.69 3.29 -13.39
CA PRO A 74 -7.14 3.20 -13.53
C PRO A 74 -7.92 3.41 -12.23
N ASP A 75 -7.30 3.09 -11.09
CA ASP A 75 -7.83 3.25 -9.74
C ASP A 75 -7.37 4.54 -9.04
N ALA A 76 -6.63 5.43 -9.71
CA ALA A 76 -6.09 6.66 -9.12
C ALA A 76 -7.19 7.55 -8.51
N ARG A 77 -8.35 7.64 -9.16
CA ARG A 77 -9.48 8.39 -8.61
C ARG A 77 -9.98 7.78 -7.29
N GLY A 78 -10.09 6.46 -7.22
CA GLY A 78 -10.49 5.75 -6.01
C GLY A 78 -9.47 5.87 -4.88
N ALA A 79 -8.17 5.84 -5.22
CA ALA A 79 -7.08 6.11 -4.29
C ALA A 79 -7.17 7.53 -3.70
N GLN A 80 -7.47 8.53 -4.53
CA GLN A 80 -7.65 9.91 -4.07
C GLN A 80 -8.88 10.06 -3.17
N ASP A 81 -9.98 9.37 -3.49
CA ASP A 81 -11.19 9.40 -2.67
C ASP A 81 -10.96 8.75 -1.30
N LYS A 82 -10.17 7.67 -1.22
CA LYS A 82 -9.73 7.08 0.06
C LYS A 82 -8.95 8.05 0.93
N ILE A 83 -8.07 8.87 0.34
CA ILE A 83 -7.35 9.92 1.08
C ILE A 83 -8.35 10.88 1.71
N TYR A 84 -9.37 11.34 0.98
CA TYR A 84 -10.38 12.27 1.52
C TYR A 84 -11.23 11.64 2.63
N GLU A 85 -11.60 10.37 2.50
CA GLU A 85 -12.29 9.62 3.55
C GLU A 85 -11.46 9.60 4.84
N TRP A 86 -10.18 9.23 4.74
CA TRP A 86 -9.30 9.15 5.91
C TRP A 86 -8.97 10.53 6.49
N GLU A 87 -8.82 11.56 5.67
CA GLU A 87 -8.66 12.95 6.13
C GLU A 87 -9.90 13.45 6.90
N TYR A 88 -11.10 13.04 6.50
CA TYR A 88 -12.33 13.34 7.25
C TYR A 88 -12.38 12.65 8.60
N MET A 89 -11.96 11.37 8.68
CA MET A 89 -11.95 10.60 9.93
C MET A 89 -10.99 11.14 11.01
N LEU A 90 -10.06 12.02 10.62
CA LEU A 90 -9.07 12.63 11.50
C LEU A 90 -9.54 13.95 12.15
N LYS A 91 -10.70 14.46 11.75
CA LYS A 91 -11.32 15.67 12.32
C LYS A 91 -12.06 15.35 13.62
#